data_AF-A0A9C7LAX4-F1
#
_entry.id   AF-A0A9C7LAX4-F1
#
_cell.length_a   1.000
_cell.length_b   1.000
_cell.length_c   1.000
_cell.angle_alpha   90.00
_cell.angle_beta   90.00
_cell.angle_gamma   90.00
#
_symmetry.space_group_name_H-M   'P 1'
#
loop_
_entity.id
_entity.type
_entity.pdbx_description
1 polymer ?
#
loop_
_entity_poly.entity_id
_entity_poly.type
_entity_poly.pdbx_seq_one_letter_code
_entity_poly.pdbx_strand_id
1 'polypeptide(L)'
;MRTVVTTREQPTQEFLNTAFRQYGIGSKSEDNGVLIVLAMADWRVWIEVAYGLEGRVPDGKVGWILAGYTFPYLKNQKPYWPLIKSIKNKGSIK
;
A
#
# COMPACT_ATOMS: atom_id res chain seq x y z
N MET A 1 -4.84 -7.82 -0.82
CA MET A 1 -4.01 -6.66 -0.39
C MET A 1 -2.60 -7.14 -0.10
N ARG A 2 -1.56 -6.49 -0.64
CA ARG A 2 -0.16 -6.86 -0.38
C ARG A 2 0.70 -5.61 -0.18
N THR A 3 1.66 -5.72 0.75
CA THR A 3 2.62 -4.66 1.06
C THR A 3 3.97 -5.00 0.46
N VAL A 4 4.52 -4.09 -0.32
CA VAL A 4 5.87 -4.14 -0.89
C VAL A 4 6.70 -3.04 -0.22
N VAL A 5 7.88 -3.39 0.24
CA VAL A 5 8.83 -2.43 0.81
C VAL A 5 9.83 -2.06 -0.27
N THR A 6 10.07 -0.76 -0.47
CA THR A 6 11.01 -0.24 -1.45
C THR A 6 11.99 0.75 -0.78
N THR A 7 13.08 1.04 -1.46
CA THR A 7 14.06 2.08 -1.08
C THR A 7 13.97 3.32 -1.97
N ARG A 8 13.00 3.40 -2.89
CA ARG A 8 12.85 4.50 -3.85
C ARG A 8 11.93 5.61 -3.33
N GLU A 9 12.26 6.87 -3.63
CA GLU A 9 11.54 8.07 -3.20
C GLU A 9 10.11 8.21 -3.72
N GLN A 10 9.78 7.65 -4.89
CA GLN A 10 8.41 7.47 -5.39
C GLN A 10 8.42 6.31 -6.41
N PRO A 11 7.53 5.32 -6.27
CA PRO A 11 7.45 4.23 -7.24
C PRO A 11 6.91 4.75 -8.58
N THR A 12 7.57 4.38 -9.68
CA THR A 12 7.06 4.64 -11.04
C THR A 12 5.85 3.75 -11.32
N GLN A 13 4.97 4.18 -12.22
CA GLN A 13 3.80 3.39 -12.61
C GLN A 13 4.18 2.03 -13.22
N GLU A 14 5.32 1.97 -13.93
CA GLU A 14 5.88 0.72 -14.42
C GLU A 14 6.31 -0.23 -13.28
N PHE A 15 6.95 0.30 -12.23
CA PHE A 15 7.30 -0.49 -11.05
C PHE A 15 6.05 -1.05 -10.38
N LEU A 16 5.02 -0.21 -10.22
CA LEU A 16 3.75 -0.61 -9.62
C LEU A 16 3.08 -1.72 -10.44
N ASN A 17 2.93 -1.53 -11.76
CA ASN A 17 2.36 -2.51 -12.67
C ASN A 17 3.13 -3.85 -12.64
N THR A 18 4.45 -3.78 -12.59
CA THR A 18 5.30 -4.97 -12.50
C THR A 18 5.12 -5.67 -11.15
N ALA A 19 5.05 -4.93 -10.05
CA ALA A 19 4.80 -5.48 -8.73
C ALA A 19 3.41 -6.14 -8.63
N PHE A 20 2.37 -5.51 -9.16
CA PHE A 20 1.01 -6.09 -9.23
C PHE A 20 1.02 -7.44 -9.95
N ARG A 21 1.69 -7.52 -11.11
CA ARG A 21 1.82 -8.76 -11.90
C ARG A 21 2.67 -9.81 -11.21
N GLN A 22 3.88 -9.45 -10.77
CA GLN A 22 4.84 -10.37 -10.16
C GLN A 22 4.31 -10.98 -8.86
N TYR A 23 3.61 -10.20 -8.04
CA TYR A 23 3.09 -10.67 -6.76
C TYR A 23 1.66 -11.19 -6.85
N GLY A 24 1.03 -11.21 -8.05
CA GLY A 24 -0.34 -11.68 -8.25
C GLY A 24 -1.34 -10.94 -7.35
N ILE A 25 -1.25 -9.60 -7.29
CA ILE A 25 -2.07 -8.80 -6.38
C ILE A 25 -3.44 -8.56 -7.00
N GLY A 26 -4.48 -9.10 -6.36
CA GLY A 26 -5.85 -9.02 -6.86
C GLY A 26 -6.20 -10.18 -7.80
N SER A 27 -7.45 -10.24 -8.25
CA SER A 27 -7.89 -11.20 -9.26
C SER A 27 -7.73 -10.61 -10.67
N LYS A 28 -7.41 -11.46 -11.65
CA LYS A 28 -7.30 -11.05 -13.06
C LYS A 28 -8.63 -10.58 -13.66
N SER A 29 -9.76 -10.98 -13.07
CA SER A 29 -11.10 -10.70 -13.59
C SER A 29 -11.77 -9.50 -12.92
N GLU A 30 -11.39 -9.18 -11.69
CA GLU A 30 -12.03 -8.12 -10.90
C GLU A 30 -11.10 -6.94 -10.61
N ASP A 31 -9.82 -7.00 -10.99
CA ASP A 31 -8.82 -5.95 -10.74
C ASP A 31 -8.92 -5.34 -9.34
N ASN A 32 -9.06 -6.23 -8.35
CA ASN A 32 -9.40 -5.87 -6.97
C ASN A 32 -8.16 -5.81 -6.05
N GLY A 33 -7.01 -5.52 -6.63
CA GLY A 33 -5.74 -5.47 -5.93
C GLY A 33 -5.51 -4.15 -5.20
N VAL A 34 -4.86 -4.23 -4.03
CA VAL A 34 -4.30 -3.06 -3.33
C VAL A 34 -2.83 -3.34 -3.06
N LEU A 35 -1.98 -2.44 -3.53
CA LEU A 35 -0.55 -2.44 -3.33
C LEU A 35 -0.18 -1.27 -2.43
N ILE A 36 0.42 -1.58 -1.28
CA ILE A 36 1.04 -0.58 -0.41
C ILE A 36 2.53 -0.60 -0.65
N VAL A 37 3.11 0.55 -1.02
CA VAL A 37 4.55 0.75 -1.18
C VAL A 37 5.06 1.62 -0.05
N LEU A 38 6.07 1.15 0.67
CA LEU A 38 6.70 1.89 1.76
C LEU A 38 8.18 2.18 1.42
N ALA A 39 8.55 3.46 1.33
CA ALA A 39 9.94 3.91 1.30
C ALA A 39 10.44 4.10 2.72
N MET A 40 11.23 3.14 3.20
CA MET A 40 11.78 3.17 4.55
C MET A 40 12.84 4.26 4.75
N ALA A 41 13.55 4.66 3.69
CA ALA A 41 14.57 5.71 3.77
C ALA A 41 13.93 7.10 3.97
N ASP A 42 12.83 7.36 3.28
CA ASP A 42 12.19 8.69 3.24
C ASP A 42 10.96 8.79 4.15
N TRP A 43 10.63 7.70 4.86
CA TRP A 43 9.42 7.57 5.67
C TRP A 43 8.13 7.90 4.90
N ARG A 44 8.09 7.51 3.63
CA ARG A 44 6.95 7.74 2.73
C ARG A 44 6.18 6.46 2.47
N VAL A 45 4.86 6.58 2.37
CA VAL A 45 3.94 5.49 2.01
C VAL A 45 3.13 5.90 0.79
N TRP A 46 3.04 5.02 -0.19
CA TRP A 46 2.10 5.09 -1.31
C TRP A 46 1.13 3.93 -1.24
N ILE A 47 -0.11 4.20 -1.62
CA ILE A 47 -1.13 3.17 -1.80
C ILE A 47 -1.61 3.29 -3.23
N GLU A 48 -1.48 2.20 -3.97
CA GLU A 48 -2.06 2.02 -5.29
C GLU A 48 -3.24 1.07 -5.18
N VAL A 49 -4.38 1.53 -5.69
CA VAL A 49 -5.62 0.77 -5.74
C VAL A 49 -5.87 0.43 -7.20
N ALA A 50 -6.09 -0.85 -7.50
CA ALA A 50 -6.45 -1.25 -8.86
C ALA A 50 -7.89 -0.83 -9.18
N TYR A 51 -8.16 -0.62 -10.48
CA TYR A 51 -9.37 0.02 -10.99
C TYR A 51 -10.67 -0.60 -10.48
N GLY A 52 -10.72 -1.92 -10.32
CA GLY A 52 -11.89 -2.64 -9.81
C GLY A 52 -12.27 -2.33 -8.36
N LEU A 53 -11.43 -1.61 -7.63
CA LEU A 53 -11.70 -1.13 -6.26
C LEU A 53 -11.97 0.37 -6.15
N GLU A 54 -11.83 1.18 -7.21
CA GLU A 54 -12.02 2.64 -7.12
C GLU A 54 -13.42 3.02 -6.61
N GLY A 55 -14.46 2.28 -7.00
CA GLY A 55 -15.83 2.49 -6.52
C GLY A 55 -16.06 2.12 -5.03
N ARG A 56 -15.21 1.27 -4.45
CA ARG A 56 -15.30 0.81 -3.05
C ARG A 56 -14.31 1.52 -2.13
N VAL A 57 -13.22 2.00 -2.70
CA VAL A 57 -12.10 2.66 -2.04
C VAL A 57 -11.79 3.96 -2.80
N PRO A 58 -12.64 4.99 -2.66
CA PRO A 58 -12.41 6.27 -3.32
C PRO A 58 -11.13 6.94 -2.79
N ASP A 59 -10.48 7.75 -3.63
CA ASP A 59 -9.19 8.40 -3.34
C ASP A 59 -9.14 9.12 -1.99
N GLY A 60 -10.22 9.81 -1.61
CA GLY A 60 -10.30 10.47 -0.30
C GLY A 60 -10.13 9.49 0.87
N LYS A 61 -10.70 8.28 0.76
CA LYS A 61 -10.57 7.23 1.77
C LYS A 61 -9.14 6.67 1.81
N VAL A 62 -8.49 6.55 0.66
CA VAL A 62 -7.07 6.16 0.56
C VAL A 62 -6.18 7.19 1.26
N GLY A 63 -6.40 8.48 0.99
CA GLY A 63 -5.67 9.58 1.64
C GLY A 63 -5.85 9.61 3.15
N TRP A 64 -7.08 9.40 3.64
CA TRP A 64 -7.37 9.30 5.08
C TRP A 64 -6.70 8.10 5.75
N ILE A 65 -6.71 6.94 5.08
CA ILE A 65 -6.02 5.73 5.55
C ILE A 65 -4.51 5.99 5.62
N LEU A 66 -3.93 6.55 4.55
CA LEU A 66 -2.52 6.94 4.49
C LEU A 66 -2.17 7.85 5.66
N ALA A 67 -2.88 8.97 5.83
CA ALA A 67 -2.68 9.93 6.90
C ALA A 67 -2.72 9.29 8.30
N GLY A 68 -3.74 8.45 8.56
CA GLY A 68 -3.89 7.76 9.84
C GLY A 68 -2.74 6.79 10.16
N TYR A 69 -2.11 6.21 9.14
CA TYR A 69 -0.98 5.31 9.31
C TYR A 69 0.40 5.99 9.21
N THR A 70 0.54 7.09 8.47
CA THR A 70 1.82 7.78 8.29
C THR A 70 2.09 8.76 9.43
N PHE A 71 1.11 9.59 9.80
CA PHE A 71 1.33 10.65 10.79
C PHE A 71 1.78 10.15 12.17
N PRO A 72 1.22 9.07 12.75
CA PRO A 72 1.67 8.60 14.06
C PRO A 72 3.09 8.01 14.04
N TYR A 73 3.52 7.44 12.92
CA TYR A 73 4.85 6.84 12.79
C TYR A 73 5.90 7.90 12.47
N LEU A 74 5.56 8.87 11.60
CA LEU A 74 6.36 10.07 11.33
C LEU A 74 6.60 10.91 12.60
N LYS A 75 5.52 11.22 13.33
CA LYS A 75 5.60 12.09 14.53
C LYS A 75 6.47 11.52 15.64
N ASN A 76 6.48 10.19 15.79
CA ASN A 76 7.15 9.52 16.90
C ASN A 76 8.49 8.85 16.50
N GLN A 77 8.98 9.06 15.27
CA GLN A 77 10.18 8.40 14.72
C GLN A 77 10.15 6.87 14.92
N LYS A 78 8.95 6.27 14.89
CA LYS A 78 8.79 4.85 15.16
C LYS A 78 9.06 4.05 13.88
N PRO A 79 9.74 2.90 13.98
CA PRO A 79 9.93 2.04 12.82
C PRO A 79 8.57 1.58 12.27
N TYR A 80 8.43 1.53 10.94
CA TYR A 80 7.21 1.06 10.28
C TYR A 80 6.99 -0.46 10.37
N TRP A 81 7.97 -1.23 10.86
CA TRP A 81 7.87 -2.70 10.95
C TRP A 81 6.61 -3.22 11.67
N PRO A 82 6.16 -2.66 12.81
CA PRO A 82 4.91 -3.06 13.47
C PRO A 82 3.67 -2.83 12.60
N LEU A 83 3.65 -1.74 11.81
CA LEU A 83 2.59 -1.46 10.85
C LEU A 83 2.54 -2.53 9.75
N ILE A 84 3.69 -2.84 9.15
CA ILE A 84 3.81 -3.87 8.10
C ILE A 84 3.31 -5.22 8.63
N LYS A 85 3.67 -5.56 9.88
CA LYS A 85 3.21 -6.78 10.55
C LYS A 85 1.68 -6.78 10.74
N SER A 86 1.10 -5.66 11.15
CA SER A 86 -0.37 -5.49 11.29
C SER A 86 -1.09 -5.64 9.95
N ILE A 87 -0.61 -4.99 8.89
CA ILE A 87 -1.23 -5.05 7.55
C ILE A 87 -1.16 -6.47 7.00
N LYS A 88 -0.02 -7.16 7.12
CA LYS A 88 0.13 -8.56 6.68
C LYS A 88 -0.84 -9.50 7.42
N ASN A 89 -1.04 -9.29 8.73
CA ASN A 89 -1.97 -10.12 9.51
C ASN A 89 -3.44 -9.82 9.22
N LYS A 90 -3.77 -8.57 8.86
CA LYS A 90 -5.13 -8.19 8.44
C LYS A 90 -5.45 -8.53 6.98
N GLY A 91 -4.46 -8.93 6.17
CA GLY A 91 -4.62 -9.33 4.77
C GLY A 91 -5.43 -10.61 4.55
N SER A 92 -5.78 -11.35 5.61
CA SER A 92 -6.82 -12.38 5.60
C SER A 92 -8.20 -11.76 5.86
N ILE A 93 -8.62 -10.84 5.00
CA ILE A 93 -10.02 -10.46 4.93
C ILE A 93 -10.70 -11.55 4.09
N LYS A 94 -11.43 -12.44 4.76
CA LYS A 94 -12.38 -13.34 4.11
C LYS A 94 -13.47 -12.54 3.41
#